data_AF-A0A502E493-F1
#
_entry.id   AF-A0A502E493-F1
#
_cell.length_a   1.000
_cell.length_b   1.000
_cell.length_c   1.000
_cell.angle_alpha   90.00
_cell.angle_beta   90.00
_cell.angle_gamma   90.00
#
_symmetry.space_group_name_H-M   'P 1'
#
loop_
_entity.id
_entity.type
_entity.pdbx_description
1 polymer ?
#
loop_
_entity_poly.entity_id
_entity_poly.type
_entity_poly.pdbx_seq_one_letter_code
_entity_poly.pdbx_strand_id
1 'polypeptide(L)'
;MQRLLESYKTLLHLGTQMVFFNEVYKTYRDNEDYLNKVKFENHYAGLPLAKVISGSLQNYSHIIACSFIDEYNKEFSIATNPEFSNRIKRLKQITKPAMKRLNSWSDFKNYRNYILAHNYRIGDKSIFASDFKPILFNIPHTNAETVLVVELIKIITTCINYEFPELLNESDLDENLLSKMKFNYPNINVEKEIEEIWNQINVIRYS
;
A
#
# COMPACT_ATOMS: atom_id res chain seq x y z
N MET A 1 11.99 -8.21 -22.89
CA MET A 1 12.87 -8.13 -21.70
C MET A 1 12.70 -6.83 -20.96
N GLN A 2 12.96 -5.66 -21.59
CA GLN A 2 12.85 -4.33 -20.96
C GLN A 2 11.57 -4.12 -20.13
N ARG A 3 10.41 -4.50 -20.67
CA ARG A 3 9.12 -4.38 -19.96
C ARG A 3 9.06 -5.21 -18.66
N LEU A 4 9.60 -6.43 -18.67
CA LEU A 4 9.69 -7.25 -17.47
C LEU A 4 10.68 -6.67 -16.46
N LEU A 5 11.77 -6.05 -16.92
CA LEU A 5 12.71 -5.34 -16.06
C LEU A 5 12.06 -4.14 -15.36
N GLU A 6 11.30 -3.32 -16.10
CA GLU A 6 10.53 -2.21 -15.53
C GLU A 6 9.51 -2.70 -14.50
N SER A 7 8.76 -3.75 -14.83
CA SER A 7 7.78 -4.36 -13.92
C SER A 7 8.45 -4.96 -12.68
N TYR A 8 9.61 -5.60 -12.86
CA TYR A 8 10.39 -6.15 -11.76
C TYR A 8 10.89 -5.07 -10.81
N LYS A 9 11.41 -3.95 -11.33
CA LYS A 9 11.78 -2.77 -10.53
C LYS A 9 10.58 -2.22 -9.74
N THR A 10 9.39 -2.16 -10.36
CA THR A 10 8.15 -1.79 -9.66
C THR A 10 7.85 -2.76 -8.51
N LEU A 11 7.91 -4.07 -8.76
CA LEU A 11 7.68 -5.09 -7.72
C LEU A 11 8.72 -5.02 -6.60
N LEU A 12 10.00 -4.77 -6.90
CA LEU A 12 11.05 -4.57 -5.89
C LEU A 12 10.77 -3.34 -5.03
N HIS A 13 10.37 -2.22 -5.63
CA HIS A 13 10.05 -1.01 -4.89
C HIS A 13 8.88 -1.24 -3.93
N LEU A 14 7.76 -1.80 -4.42
CA LEU A 14 6.59 -2.12 -3.62
C LEU A 14 6.91 -3.14 -2.52
N GLY A 15 7.66 -4.19 -2.86
CA GLY A 15 8.10 -5.21 -1.90
C GLY A 15 8.99 -4.64 -0.80
N THR A 16 9.92 -3.75 -1.13
CA THR A 16 10.82 -3.09 -0.15
C THR A 16 10.04 -2.18 0.79
N GLN A 17 9.04 -1.44 0.29
CA GLN A 17 8.14 -0.67 1.16
C GLN A 17 7.41 -1.57 2.16
N MET A 18 6.95 -2.74 1.72
CA MET A 18 6.29 -3.71 2.60
C MET A 18 7.23 -4.31 3.65
N VAL A 19 8.48 -4.60 3.29
CA VAL A 19 9.52 -5.00 4.24
C VAL A 19 9.75 -3.91 5.28
N PHE A 20 9.87 -2.65 4.84
CA PHE A 20 10.01 -1.51 5.74
C PHE A 20 8.83 -1.40 6.72
N PHE A 21 7.58 -1.61 6.28
CA PHE A 21 6.44 -1.58 7.19
C PHE A 21 6.52 -2.67 8.28
N ASN A 22 7.07 -3.84 7.95
CA ASN A 22 7.31 -4.89 8.93
C ASN A 22 8.39 -4.51 9.96
N GLU A 23 9.45 -3.82 9.53
CA GLU A 23 10.48 -3.27 10.44
C GLU A 23 9.90 -2.19 11.36
N VAL A 24 9.08 -1.28 10.83
CA VAL A 24 8.37 -0.29 11.64
C VAL A 24 7.41 -0.98 12.62
N TYR A 25 6.73 -2.04 12.19
CA TYR A 25 5.86 -2.82 13.06
C TYR A 25 6.61 -3.41 14.26
N LYS A 26 7.74 -4.08 13.99
CA LYS A 26 8.60 -4.65 15.03
C LYS A 26 9.10 -3.56 15.98
N THR A 27 9.57 -2.44 15.43
CA THR A 27 10.06 -1.30 16.20
C THR A 27 8.99 -0.72 17.11
N TYR A 28 7.76 -0.54 16.62
CA TYR A 28 6.65 -0.08 17.45
C TYR A 28 6.37 -1.07 18.59
N ARG A 29 6.24 -2.37 18.29
CA ARG A 29 5.95 -3.40 19.30
C ARG A 29 7.01 -3.41 20.41
N ASP A 30 8.29 -3.31 20.04
CA ASP A 30 9.41 -3.30 20.98
C ASP A 30 9.41 -2.03 21.88
N ASN A 31 8.67 -0.99 21.50
CA ASN A 31 8.61 0.31 22.18
C ASN A 31 7.18 0.70 22.60
N GLU A 32 6.25 -0.26 22.67
CA GLU A 32 4.81 0.01 22.83
C GLU A 32 4.50 0.80 24.11
N ASP A 33 5.09 0.45 25.24
CA ASP A 33 4.87 1.13 26.53
C ASP A 33 5.27 2.60 26.51
N TYR A 34 6.35 2.93 25.79
CA TYR A 34 6.79 4.31 25.63
C TYR A 34 5.84 5.06 24.69
N LEU A 35 5.53 4.48 23.53
CA LEU A 35 4.67 5.10 22.53
C LEU A 35 3.24 5.33 23.04
N ASN A 36 2.73 4.45 23.92
CA ASN A 36 1.43 4.61 24.56
C ASN A 36 1.38 5.76 25.59
N LYS A 37 2.53 6.24 26.08
CA LYS A 37 2.61 7.42 26.96
C LYS A 37 2.59 8.72 26.18
N VAL A 38 2.93 8.70 24.89
CA VAL A 38 2.86 9.86 24.02
C VAL A 38 1.40 10.11 23.65
N LYS A 39 0.89 11.29 24.01
CA LYS A 39 -0.49 11.69 23.75
C LYS A 39 -0.54 12.73 22.65
N PHE A 40 -1.55 12.63 21.80
CA PHE A 40 -1.92 13.73 20.92
C PHE A 40 -2.57 14.87 21.71
N GLU A 41 -2.63 16.04 21.11
CA GLU A 41 -3.36 17.19 21.64
C GLU A 41 -4.82 17.19 21.14
N ASN A 42 -5.67 17.93 21.84
CA ASN A 42 -7.05 18.25 21.43
C ASN A 42 -7.90 17.00 21.15
N HIS A 43 -8.60 17.00 20.00
CA HIS A 43 -9.58 15.98 19.60
C HIS A 43 -9.04 14.54 19.64
N TYR A 44 -7.73 14.35 19.46
CA TYR A 44 -7.11 13.02 19.38
C TYR A 44 -6.46 12.56 20.69
N ALA A 45 -6.57 13.31 21.78
CA ALA A 45 -5.86 13.02 23.04
C ALA A 45 -6.17 11.63 23.66
N GLY A 46 -7.31 11.02 23.29
CA GLY A 46 -7.69 9.68 23.72
C GLY A 46 -7.11 8.53 22.89
N LEU A 47 -6.43 8.82 21.76
CA LEU A 47 -5.88 7.80 20.87
C LEU A 47 -4.42 7.48 21.23
N PRO A 48 -4.06 6.20 21.46
CA PRO A 48 -2.67 5.81 21.63
C PRO A 48 -1.89 5.96 20.33
N LEU A 49 -0.73 6.65 20.36
CA LEU A 49 0.12 6.88 19.19
C LEU A 49 0.49 5.57 18.47
N ALA A 50 0.85 4.56 19.24
CA ALA A 50 1.07 3.19 18.82
C ALA A 50 -0.01 2.63 17.89
N LYS A 51 -1.29 2.77 18.29
CA LYS A 51 -2.43 2.27 17.52
C LYS A 51 -2.63 3.05 16.23
N VAL A 52 -2.40 4.36 16.25
CA VAL A 52 -2.50 5.21 15.05
C VAL A 52 -1.44 4.81 14.04
N ILE A 53 -0.17 4.68 14.46
CA ILE A 53 0.93 4.22 13.60
C ILE A 53 0.61 2.84 13.00
N SER A 54 0.24 1.88 13.84
CA SER A 54 -0.08 0.51 13.41
C SER A 54 -1.24 0.49 12.40
N GLY A 55 -2.34 1.21 12.69
CA GLY A 55 -3.51 1.25 11.80
C GLY A 55 -3.22 1.92 10.47
N SER A 56 -2.50 3.05 10.47
CA SER A 56 -2.10 3.75 9.25
C SER A 56 -1.18 2.89 8.37
N LEU A 57 -0.18 2.25 8.97
CA LEU A 57 0.74 1.35 8.24
C LEU A 57 0.03 0.12 7.70
N GLN A 58 -0.92 -0.45 8.44
CA GLN A 58 -1.70 -1.57 7.98
C GLN A 58 -2.54 -1.20 6.76
N ASN A 59 -3.22 -0.05 6.78
CA ASN A 59 -3.96 0.46 5.63
C ASN A 59 -3.05 0.68 4.42
N TYR A 60 -1.89 1.29 4.62
CA TYR A 60 -0.95 1.51 3.53
C TYR A 60 -0.36 0.20 2.99
N SER A 61 -0.09 -0.77 3.86
CA SER A 61 0.34 -2.13 3.47
C SER A 61 -0.68 -2.81 2.55
N HIS A 62 -1.98 -2.63 2.79
CA HIS A 62 -3.02 -3.16 1.89
C HIS A 62 -2.95 -2.53 0.49
N ILE A 63 -2.79 -1.21 0.42
CA ILE A 63 -2.67 -0.49 -0.85
C ILE A 63 -1.47 -1.03 -1.64
N ILE A 64 -0.31 -1.11 -1.01
CA ILE A 64 0.93 -1.57 -1.66
C ILE A 64 0.83 -3.03 -2.09
N ALA A 65 0.29 -3.91 -1.23
CA ALA A 65 0.10 -5.31 -1.56
C ALA A 65 -0.87 -5.52 -2.74
N CYS A 66 -1.98 -4.77 -2.81
CA CYS A 66 -2.85 -4.78 -3.98
C CYS A 66 -2.10 -4.38 -5.25
N SER A 67 -1.33 -3.29 -5.21
CA SER A 67 -0.55 -2.81 -6.35
C SER A 67 0.49 -3.84 -6.80
N PHE A 68 1.16 -4.51 -5.86
CA PHE A 68 2.11 -5.59 -6.16
C PHE A 68 1.42 -6.75 -6.88
N ILE A 69 0.27 -7.20 -6.36
CA ILE A 69 -0.50 -8.30 -6.93
C ILE A 69 -1.01 -7.95 -8.34
N ASP A 70 -1.47 -6.71 -8.54
CA ASP A 70 -1.96 -6.21 -9.82
C ASP A 70 -0.83 -6.18 -10.87
N GLU A 71 0.32 -5.61 -10.53
CA GLU A 71 1.50 -5.56 -11.39
C GLU A 71 2.00 -6.98 -11.74
N TYR A 72 2.16 -7.85 -10.74
CA TYR A 72 2.61 -9.23 -10.94
C TYR A 72 1.68 -10.03 -11.86
N ASN A 73 0.36 -9.92 -11.66
CA ASN A 73 -0.59 -10.68 -12.45
C ASN A 73 -0.70 -10.18 -13.88
N LYS A 74 -0.56 -8.87 -14.08
CA LYS A 74 -0.61 -8.25 -15.40
C LYS A 74 0.66 -8.54 -16.19
N GLU A 75 1.82 -8.18 -15.64
CA GLU A 75 3.06 -8.11 -16.39
C GLU A 75 3.76 -9.48 -16.47
N PHE A 76 3.75 -10.28 -15.40
CA PHE A 76 4.23 -11.67 -15.46
C PHE A 76 3.15 -12.61 -16.00
N SER A 77 2.59 -12.30 -17.17
CA SER A 77 1.54 -13.08 -17.84
C SER A 77 1.94 -13.46 -19.26
N ILE A 78 1.48 -14.63 -19.72
CA ILE A 78 1.75 -15.11 -21.08
C ILE A 78 1.09 -14.18 -22.12
N ALA A 79 -0.04 -13.56 -21.77
CA ALA A 79 -0.74 -12.64 -22.66
C ALA A 79 0.09 -11.36 -22.91
N THR A 80 0.76 -10.86 -21.88
CA THR A 80 1.55 -9.62 -21.96
C THR A 80 2.97 -9.85 -22.50
N ASN A 81 3.57 -11.00 -22.17
CA ASN A 81 4.94 -11.34 -22.55
C ASN A 81 5.02 -12.76 -23.15
N PRO A 82 4.42 -13.00 -24.34
CA PRO A 82 4.31 -14.33 -24.95
C PRO A 82 5.66 -14.97 -25.27
N GLU A 83 6.70 -14.17 -25.52
CA GLU A 83 8.06 -14.64 -25.80
C GLU A 83 8.71 -15.38 -24.62
N PHE A 84 8.24 -15.13 -23.39
CA PHE A 84 8.70 -15.80 -22.17
C PHE A 84 7.71 -16.85 -21.65
N SER A 85 6.77 -17.32 -22.49
CA SER A 85 5.67 -18.21 -22.10
C SER A 85 6.10 -19.40 -21.24
N ASN A 86 7.14 -20.14 -21.63
CA ASN A 86 7.60 -21.32 -20.88
C ASN A 86 8.13 -20.95 -19.48
N ARG A 87 8.86 -19.84 -19.36
CA ARG A 87 9.39 -19.33 -18.09
C ARG A 87 8.27 -18.82 -17.19
N ILE A 88 7.34 -18.04 -17.75
CA ILE A 88 6.16 -17.54 -17.02
C ILE A 88 5.29 -18.71 -16.53
N LYS A 89 5.10 -19.76 -17.33
CA LYS A 89 4.38 -20.97 -16.88
C LYS A 89 5.02 -21.60 -15.65
N ARG A 90 6.35 -21.78 -15.67
CA ARG A 90 7.09 -22.29 -14.51
C ARG A 90 7.00 -21.35 -13.31
N LEU A 91 7.20 -20.05 -13.51
CA LEU A 91 7.05 -19.03 -12.48
C LEU A 91 5.68 -19.11 -11.82
N LYS A 92 4.60 -19.17 -12.60
CA LYS A 92 3.22 -19.28 -12.08
C LYS A 92 2.99 -20.60 -11.33
N GLN A 93 3.66 -21.68 -11.71
CA GLN A 93 3.58 -22.95 -10.98
C GLN A 93 4.24 -22.85 -9.61
N ILE A 94 5.46 -22.30 -9.54
CA ILE A 94 6.21 -22.19 -8.27
C ILE A 94 5.62 -21.13 -7.33
N THR A 95 5.03 -20.05 -7.84
CA THR A 95 4.36 -19.03 -7.02
C THR A 95 2.92 -19.36 -6.66
N LYS A 96 2.33 -20.41 -7.26
CA LYS A 96 0.92 -20.80 -7.05
C LYS A 96 0.54 -20.94 -5.57
N PRO A 97 1.36 -21.55 -4.68
CA PRO A 97 1.00 -21.66 -3.26
C PRO A 97 0.89 -20.30 -2.58
N ALA A 98 1.83 -19.39 -2.84
CA ALA A 98 1.82 -18.04 -2.26
C ALA A 98 0.64 -17.22 -2.78
N MET A 99 0.42 -17.25 -4.10
CA MET A 99 -0.73 -16.59 -4.72
C MET A 99 -2.06 -17.15 -4.24
N LYS A 100 -2.17 -18.47 -4.03
CA LYS A 100 -3.38 -19.07 -3.45
C LYS A 100 -3.66 -18.54 -2.05
N ARG A 101 -2.63 -18.36 -1.22
CA ARG A 101 -2.80 -17.80 0.13
C ARG A 101 -3.15 -16.32 0.10
N LEU A 102 -2.55 -15.52 -0.79
CA LEU A 102 -2.93 -14.11 -0.98
C LEU A 102 -4.37 -13.98 -1.48
N ASN A 103 -4.76 -14.81 -2.45
CA ASN A 103 -6.10 -14.80 -3.02
C ASN A 103 -7.19 -15.37 -2.08
N SER A 104 -6.83 -15.98 -0.94
CA SER A 104 -7.84 -16.43 0.03
C SER A 104 -8.46 -15.26 0.79
N TRP A 105 -7.84 -14.08 0.77
CA TRP A 105 -8.45 -12.84 1.22
C TRP A 105 -9.15 -12.17 0.04
N SER A 106 -10.41 -12.55 -0.18
CA SER A 106 -11.19 -12.21 -1.36
C SER A 106 -11.44 -10.71 -1.56
N ASP A 107 -11.41 -9.93 -0.47
CA ASP A 107 -11.87 -8.55 -0.49
C ASP A 107 -10.75 -7.51 -0.49
N PHE A 108 -9.48 -7.92 -0.69
CA PHE A 108 -8.31 -7.03 -0.75
C PHE A 108 -8.58 -5.76 -1.59
N LYS A 109 -9.04 -5.96 -2.83
CA LYS A 109 -9.28 -4.88 -3.79
C LYS A 109 -10.50 -4.04 -3.43
N ASN A 110 -11.56 -4.68 -2.97
CA ASN A 110 -12.80 -4.00 -2.60
C ASN A 110 -12.56 -3.09 -1.40
N TYR A 111 -11.87 -3.59 -0.37
CA TYR A 111 -11.50 -2.79 0.79
C TYR A 111 -10.59 -1.61 0.40
N ARG A 112 -9.54 -1.85 -0.40
CA ARG A 112 -8.70 -0.77 -0.94
C ARG A 112 -9.55 0.29 -1.63
N ASN A 113 -10.39 -0.11 -2.58
CA ASN A 113 -11.15 0.83 -3.39
C ASN A 113 -12.17 1.59 -2.52
N TYR A 114 -13.03 0.88 -1.80
CA TYR A 114 -14.16 1.52 -1.11
C TYR A 114 -13.75 2.29 0.15
N ILE A 115 -12.75 1.80 0.88
CA ILE A 115 -12.41 2.30 2.22
C ILE A 115 -11.12 3.10 2.23
N LEU A 116 -10.09 2.70 1.47
CA LEU A 116 -8.76 3.30 1.58
C LEU A 116 -8.48 4.36 0.51
N ALA A 117 -9.01 4.18 -0.70
CA ALA A 117 -8.68 5.02 -1.85
C ALA A 117 -9.83 5.93 -2.31
N HIS A 118 -11.07 5.63 -1.92
CA HIS A 118 -12.25 6.41 -2.31
C HIS A 118 -13.04 6.91 -1.10
N ASN A 119 -14.14 7.59 -1.38
CA ASN A 119 -14.92 8.43 -0.45
C ASN A 119 -15.91 7.65 0.43
N TYR A 120 -15.56 6.44 0.87
CA TYR A 120 -16.40 5.61 1.74
C TYR A 120 -17.80 5.35 1.16
N ARG A 121 -17.83 5.06 -0.15
CA ARG A 121 -19.04 4.71 -0.89
C ARG A 121 -18.88 3.37 -1.59
N ILE A 122 -19.94 2.58 -1.56
CA ILE A 122 -20.05 1.31 -2.28
C ILE A 122 -21.16 1.47 -3.30
N GLY A 123 -20.77 1.61 -4.57
CA GLY A 123 -21.65 2.19 -5.58
C GLY A 123 -22.06 3.61 -5.16
N ASP A 124 -23.35 3.92 -5.27
CA ASP A 124 -23.88 5.24 -4.90
C ASP A 124 -24.28 5.36 -3.42
N LYS A 125 -24.03 4.34 -2.59
CA LYS A 125 -24.43 4.35 -1.17
C LYS A 125 -23.24 4.72 -0.28
N SER A 126 -23.45 5.69 0.60
CA SER A 126 -22.48 6.03 1.67
C SER A 126 -22.55 5.00 2.79
N ILE A 127 -21.39 4.60 3.33
CA ILE A 127 -21.35 3.73 4.51
C ILE A 127 -21.92 4.38 5.77
N PHE A 128 -22.08 5.71 5.79
CA PHE A 128 -22.65 6.47 6.90
C PHE A 128 -24.19 6.58 6.82
N ALA A 129 -24.82 6.01 5.78
CA ALA A 129 -26.28 5.99 5.70
C ALA A 129 -26.88 5.16 6.85
N SER A 130 -27.97 5.63 7.44
CA SER A 130 -28.61 4.99 8.60
C SER A 130 -29.12 3.58 8.34
N ASP A 131 -29.39 3.25 7.08
CA ASP A 131 -29.82 1.93 6.61
C ASP A 131 -28.67 1.11 6.00
N PHE A 132 -27.41 1.54 6.18
CA PHE A 132 -26.25 0.79 5.72
C PHE A 132 -26.01 -0.42 6.62
N LYS A 133 -26.00 -1.61 6.03
CA LYS A 133 -25.75 -2.86 6.76
C LYS A 133 -24.24 -3.07 6.93
N PRO A 134 -23.76 -3.53 8.10
CA PRO A 134 -22.36 -3.88 8.28
C PRO A 134 -21.88 -4.87 7.22
N ILE A 135 -20.69 -4.62 6.68
CA ILE A 135 -20.03 -5.50 5.70
C ILE A 135 -18.85 -6.17 6.39
N LEU A 136 -18.77 -7.48 6.24
CA LEU A 136 -17.59 -8.25 6.63
C LEU A 136 -16.62 -8.27 5.46
N PHE A 137 -15.44 -7.69 5.65
CA PHE A 137 -14.35 -7.76 4.68
C PHE A 137 -13.42 -8.93 5.03
N ASN A 138 -13.19 -9.84 4.09
CA ASN A 138 -12.19 -10.88 4.22
C ASN A 138 -10.82 -10.35 3.74
N ILE A 139 -10.09 -9.72 4.67
CA ILE A 139 -8.78 -9.08 4.45
C ILE A 139 -7.81 -9.39 5.61
N PRO A 140 -6.48 -9.20 5.43
CA PRO A 140 -5.49 -9.24 6.50
C PRO A 140 -5.74 -8.16 7.55
N HIS A 141 -6.44 -8.48 8.63
CA HIS A 141 -6.82 -7.47 9.62
C HIS A 141 -5.95 -7.51 10.88
N THR A 142 -5.14 -8.54 11.07
CA THR A 142 -4.20 -8.60 12.19
C THR A 142 -2.76 -8.34 11.73
N ASN A 143 -1.93 -7.89 12.67
CA ASN A 143 -0.51 -7.68 12.42
C ASN A 143 0.20 -8.96 11.93
N ALA A 144 -0.16 -10.11 12.48
CA ALA A 144 0.38 -11.40 12.05
C ALA A 144 0.02 -11.72 10.59
N GLU A 145 -1.19 -11.38 10.17
CA GLU A 145 -1.59 -11.53 8.77
C GLU A 145 -0.86 -10.52 7.87
N THR A 146 -0.63 -9.29 8.33
CA THR A 146 0.21 -8.32 7.59
C THR A 146 1.62 -8.85 7.39
N VAL A 147 2.28 -9.36 8.44
CA VAL A 147 3.60 -10.00 8.34
C VAL A 147 3.56 -11.16 7.33
N LEU A 148 2.53 -11.99 7.37
CA LEU A 148 2.36 -13.09 6.42
C LEU A 148 2.26 -12.58 4.97
N VAL A 149 1.54 -11.50 4.70
CA VAL A 149 1.46 -10.90 3.36
C VAL A 149 2.85 -10.47 2.87
N VAL A 150 3.64 -9.82 3.73
CA VAL A 150 5.03 -9.42 3.41
C VAL A 150 5.88 -10.62 3.03
N GLU A 151 5.83 -11.70 3.82
CA GLU A 151 6.60 -12.92 3.54
C GLU A 151 6.14 -13.61 2.24
N LEU A 152 4.84 -13.63 1.95
CA LEU A 152 4.33 -14.18 0.68
C LEU A 152 4.82 -13.38 -0.53
N ILE A 153 4.91 -12.05 -0.41
CA ILE A 153 5.44 -11.19 -1.46
C ILE A 153 6.95 -11.41 -1.65
N LYS A 154 7.72 -11.54 -0.57
CA LYS A 154 9.15 -11.91 -0.63
C LYS A 154 9.37 -13.24 -1.33
N ILE A 155 8.53 -14.24 -1.03
CA ILE A 155 8.57 -15.55 -1.71
C ILE A 155 8.34 -15.38 -3.22
N ILE A 156 7.33 -14.60 -3.63
CA ILE A 156 7.06 -14.36 -5.06
C ILE A 156 8.25 -13.67 -5.74
N THR A 157 8.81 -12.62 -5.15
CA THR A 157 9.99 -11.93 -5.69
C THR A 157 11.19 -12.87 -5.80
N THR A 158 11.40 -13.73 -4.79
CA THR A 158 12.48 -14.74 -4.82
C THR A 158 12.27 -15.74 -5.96
N CYS A 159 11.03 -16.19 -6.19
CA CYS A 159 10.70 -17.04 -7.34
C CYS A 159 10.93 -16.33 -8.68
N ILE A 160 10.66 -15.03 -8.78
CA ILE A 160 11.00 -14.24 -9.98
C ILE A 160 12.51 -14.24 -10.18
N ASN A 161 13.31 -14.02 -9.15
CA ASN A 161 14.78 -14.02 -9.25
C ASN A 161 15.34 -15.39 -9.68
N TYR A 162 14.72 -16.49 -9.24
CA TYR A 162 15.13 -17.82 -9.68
C TYR A 162 14.81 -18.08 -11.16
N GLU A 163 13.62 -17.68 -11.62
CA GLU A 163 13.23 -17.93 -13.01
C GLU A 163 13.84 -16.90 -13.97
N PHE A 164 14.12 -15.67 -13.50
CA PHE A 164 14.63 -14.52 -14.25
C PHE A 164 15.81 -13.83 -13.55
N PRO A 165 16.96 -14.52 -13.36
CA PRO A 165 18.12 -13.97 -12.67
C PRO A 165 18.70 -12.73 -13.36
N GLU A 166 18.53 -12.61 -14.68
CA GLU A 166 18.98 -11.44 -15.44
C GLU A 166 18.30 -10.14 -15.01
N LEU A 167 17.02 -10.21 -14.56
CA LEU A 167 16.30 -9.01 -14.12
C LEU A 167 16.94 -8.41 -12.86
N LEU A 168 17.45 -9.25 -11.97
CA LEU A 168 18.20 -8.82 -10.79
C LEU A 168 19.54 -8.19 -11.19
N ASN A 169 20.28 -8.85 -12.08
CA ASN A 169 21.59 -8.38 -12.51
C ASN A 169 21.55 -7.05 -13.27
N GLU A 170 20.46 -6.81 -14.01
CA GLU A 170 20.23 -5.57 -14.77
C GLU A 170 19.55 -4.47 -13.94
N SER A 171 19.11 -4.77 -12.72
CA SER A 171 18.46 -3.79 -11.84
C SER A 171 19.48 -2.98 -11.07
N ASP A 172 19.47 -1.66 -11.28
CA ASP A 172 20.10 -0.71 -10.37
C ASP A 172 19.26 -0.60 -9.10
N LEU A 173 19.78 -1.13 -7.99
CA LEU A 173 19.11 -1.13 -6.68
C LEU A 173 19.18 0.24 -5.98
N ASP A 174 20.05 1.14 -6.45
CA ASP A 174 20.22 2.49 -5.90
C ASP A 174 19.37 3.53 -6.67
N GLU A 175 18.57 3.09 -7.64
CA GLU A 175 17.74 3.95 -8.47
C GLU A 175 16.71 4.72 -7.61
N ASN A 176 16.93 6.02 -7.44
CA ASN A 176 16.04 6.88 -6.67
C ASN A 176 14.83 7.33 -7.50
N LEU A 177 13.63 6.88 -7.14
CA LEU A 177 12.39 7.27 -7.82
C LEU A 177 12.15 8.80 -7.83
N LEU A 178 12.58 9.51 -6.78
CA LEU A 178 12.43 10.97 -6.70
C LEU A 178 13.25 11.69 -7.77
N SER A 179 14.33 11.09 -8.28
CA SER A 179 15.09 11.66 -9.39
C SER A 179 14.27 11.74 -10.69
N LYS A 180 13.20 10.95 -10.81
CA LYS A 180 12.26 10.95 -11.93
C LYS A 180 11.12 11.94 -11.77
N MET A 181 11.06 12.65 -10.64
CA MET A 181 9.97 13.56 -10.30
C MET A 181 10.51 14.97 -10.10
N LYS A 182 9.74 15.98 -10.50
CA LYS A 182 10.02 17.39 -10.18
C LYS A 182 8.85 17.92 -9.37
N PHE A 183 9.17 18.52 -8.24
CA PHE A 183 8.19 19.12 -7.35
C PHE A 183 8.34 20.63 -7.39
N ASN A 184 7.22 21.34 -7.38
CA ASN A 184 7.21 22.78 -7.17
C ASN A 184 7.18 23.04 -5.65
N TYR A 185 8.05 23.92 -5.17
CA TYR A 185 8.15 24.30 -3.77
C TYR A 185 7.86 25.80 -3.61
N PRO A 186 6.59 26.20 -3.74
CA PRO A 186 6.22 27.60 -3.51
C PRO A 186 6.52 27.99 -2.06
N ASN A 187 6.93 29.25 -1.85
CA ASN A 187 7.04 29.80 -0.50
C ASN A 187 5.63 30.13 0.02
N ILE A 188 5.11 29.31 0.93
CA ILE A 188 3.75 29.40 1.46
C ILE A 188 3.81 30.03 2.86
N ASN A 189 2.97 31.05 3.11
CA ASN A 189 2.69 31.53 4.46
C ASN A 189 1.33 30.98 4.90
N VAL A 190 1.35 29.87 5.62
CA VAL A 190 0.15 29.11 6.00
C VAL A 190 -0.85 29.96 6.81
N GLU A 191 -0.37 30.74 7.77
CA GLU A 191 -1.23 31.54 8.65
C GLU A 191 -1.96 32.63 7.85
N LYS A 192 -1.22 33.34 7.00
CA LYS A 192 -1.77 34.40 6.14
C LYS A 192 -2.78 33.85 5.13
N GLU A 193 -2.46 32.75 4.46
CA GLU A 193 -3.39 32.15 3.50
C GLU A 193 -4.69 31.68 4.16
N ILE A 194 -4.60 31.09 5.36
CA ILE A 194 -5.79 30.70 6.14
C ILE A 194 -6.62 31.92 6.53
N GLU A 195 -5.98 33.00 7.00
CA GLU A 195 -6.66 34.26 7.34
C GLU A 195 -7.39 34.85 6.13
N GLU A 196 -6.71 34.93 4.98
CA GLU A 196 -7.29 35.44 3.73
C GLU A 196 -8.51 34.63 3.27
N ILE A 197 -8.44 33.30 3.38
CA ILE A 197 -9.56 32.41 3.06
C ILE A 197 -10.74 32.66 4.02
N TRP A 198 -10.49 32.75 5.33
CA TRP A 198 -11.54 33.05 6.29
C TRP A 198 -12.18 34.42 6.06
N ASN A 199 -11.39 35.42 5.70
CA ASN A 199 -11.91 36.74 5.34
C ASN A 199 -12.86 36.65 4.12
N GLN A 200 -12.50 35.90 3.08
CA GLN A 200 -13.38 35.66 1.92
C GLN A 200 -14.69 34.95 2.31
N ILE A 201 -14.61 33.92 3.15
CA ILE A 201 -15.79 33.19 3.63
C ILE A 201 -16.72 34.11 4.44
N ASN A 202 -16.14 34.93 5.33
CA ASN A 202 -16.92 35.81 6.20
C ASN A 202 -17.63 36.91 5.41
N VAL A 203 -17.01 37.46 4.36
CA VAL A 203 -17.68 38.43 3.48
C VAL A 203 -18.96 37.84 2.87
N ILE A 204 -18.92 36.59 2.38
CA ILE A 204 -20.08 35.90 1.80
C ILE A 204 -21.13 35.54 2.86
N ARG A 205 -20.68 35.14 4.05
CA ARG A 205 -21.59 34.72 5.13
C ARG A 205 -22.41 35.88 5.70
N TYR A 206 -21.89 37.11 5.63
CA TYR A 206 -22.50 38.32 6.20
C TYR A 206 -23.01 39.31 5.14
N SER A 207 -22.97 38.96 3.85
CA SER A 207 -23.64 39.66 2.74
C SER A 207 -25.05 39.14 2.52
#